data_AF-A0A9W5TMU9-F1
#
_entry.id   AF-A0A9W5TMU9-F1
#
_cell.length_a   1.000
_cell.length_b   1.000
_cell.length_c   1.000
_cell.angle_alpha   90.00
_cell.angle_beta   90.00
_cell.angle_gamma   90.00
#
_symmetry.space_group_name_H-M   'P 1'
#
loop_
_entity.id
_entity.type
_entity.pdbx_description
1 polymer ?
#
loop_
_entity_poly.entity_id
_entity_poly.type
_entity_poly.pdbx_seq_one_letter_code
_entity_poly.pdbx_strand_id
1 'polypeptide(L)'
;MVAVQVERVVAGLTPTLEAMSTTADVYAWCDEAVTFHAASTTSIRCPIGSLIHQLRDDDVAARRALVAGFARWEQLLEAGLQRVDESGGLKKGTDAGTLASALLAAYQGGVLLSNVTGDVAPLRRALRGVVDAALAGPPRPGEARRARSA
;
A
#
# COMPACT_ATOMS: atom_id res chain seq x y z
N MET A 1 12.25 -20.83 3.48
CA MET A 1 12.26 -20.16 4.80
C MET A 1 11.43 -18.88 4.72
N VAL A 2 10.61 -18.58 5.73
CA VAL A 2 9.73 -17.38 5.78
C VAL A 2 10.49 -16.10 5.42
N ALA A 3 11.68 -15.89 5.97
CA ALA A 3 12.50 -14.72 5.67
C ALA A 3 12.82 -14.53 4.17
N VAL A 4 13.14 -15.61 3.45
CA VAL A 4 13.42 -15.54 1.99
C VAL A 4 12.17 -15.13 1.22
N GLN A 5 10.99 -15.61 1.63
CA GLN A 5 9.74 -15.26 0.96
C GLN A 5 9.33 -13.82 1.26
N VAL A 6 9.50 -13.37 2.50
CA VAL A 6 9.32 -11.97 2.89
C VAL A 6 10.20 -11.06 2.04
N GLU A 7 11.51 -11.33 1.98
CA GLU A 7 12.45 -10.52 1.21
C GLU A 7 12.11 -10.48 -0.27
N ARG A 8 11.72 -11.61 -0.88
CA ARG A 8 11.30 -11.64 -2.29
C ARG A 8 10.11 -10.73 -2.56
N VAL A 9 9.12 -10.73 -1.67
CA VAL A 9 7.92 -9.90 -1.84
C VAL A 9 8.25 -8.43 -1.65
N VAL A 10 8.99 -8.08 -0.58
CA VAL A 10 9.38 -6.69 -0.34
C VAL A 10 10.26 -6.17 -1.49
N ALA A 11 11.25 -6.94 -1.94
CA ALA A 11 12.11 -6.56 -3.06
C ALA A 11 11.33 -6.40 -4.38
N GLY A 12 10.25 -7.16 -4.58
CA GLY A 12 9.38 -6.98 -5.74
C GLY A 12 8.56 -5.70 -5.71
N LEU A 13 8.21 -5.20 -4.51
CA LEU A 13 7.44 -3.96 -4.31
C LEU A 13 8.33 -2.71 -4.33
N THR A 14 9.61 -2.87 -3.94
CA THR A 14 10.56 -1.77 -3.78
C THR A 14 10.63 -0.83 -5.00
N PRO A 15 10.81 -1.30 -6.25
CA PRO A 15 10.95 -0.38 -7.39
C PRO A 15 9.74 0.52 -7.61
N THR A 16 8.52 -0.04 -7.50
CA THR A 16 7.28 0.74 -7.63
C THR A 16 7.15 1.77 -6.52
N LEU A 17 7.42 1.37 -5.27
CA LEU A 17 7.30 2.27 -4.11
C LEU A 17 8.42 3.32 -4.04
N GLU A 18 9.60 3.04 -4.57
CA GLU A 18 10.70 4.01 -4.71
C GLU A 18 10.44 5.03 -5.83
N ALA A 19 9.73 4.64 -6.89
CA ALA A 19 9.36 5.54 -7.98
C ALA A 19 8.12 6.41 -7.66
N MET A 20 7.28 6.00 -6.72
CA MET A 20 6.05 6.71 -6.33
C MET A 20 6.36 8.14 -5.84
N SER A 21 5.82 9.16 -6.52
CA SER A 21 6.07 10.57 -6.16
C SER A 21 4.89 11.52 -6.42
N THR A 22 3.83 11.05 -7.07
CA THR A 22 2.62 11.83 -7.37
C THR A 22 1.35 11.14 -6.86
N THR A 23 0.24 11.89 -6.76
CA THR A 23 -1.07 11.30 -6.44
C THR A 23 -1.50 10.24 -7.44
N ALA A 24 -1.16 10.44 -8.72
CA ALA A 24 -1.43 9.47 -9.78
C ALA A 24 -0.71 8.13 -9.54
N ASP A 25 0.55 8.18 -9.07
CA ASP A 25 1.32 6.97 -8.75
C ASP A 25 0.69 6.19 -7.59
N VAL A 26 0.15 6.89 -6.57
CA VAL A 26 -0.54 6.25 -5.45
C VAL A 26 -1.80 5.52 -5.92
N TYR A 27 -2.59 6.14 -6.80
CA TYR A 27 -3.76 5.48 -7.40
C TYR A 27 -3.34 4.30 -8.29
N ALA A 28 -2.30 4.46 -9.10
CA ALA A 28 -1.77 3.39 -9.94
C ALA A 28 -1.31 2.20 -9.11
N TRP A 29 -0.58 2.42 -8.01
CA TRP A 29 -0.19 1.37 -7.08
C TRP A 29 -1.41 0.63 -6.49
N CYS A 30 -2.49 1.35 -6.15
CA CYS A 30 -3.72 0.72 -5.67
C CYS A 30 -4.37 -0.17 -6.75
N ASP A 31 -4.41 0.31 -7.99
CA ASP A 31 -4.99 -0.42 -9.13
C ASP A 31 -4.15 -1.65 -9.51
N GLU A 32 -2.82 -1.54 -9.44
CA GLU A 32 -1.89 -2.66 -9.63
C GLU A 32 -2.08 -3.74 -8.55
N ALA A 33 -2.20 -3.32 -7.28
CA ALA A 33 -2.47 -4.24 -6.17
C ALA A 33 -3.78 -5.01 -6.39
N VAL A 34 -4.84 -4.32 -6.81
CA VAL A 34 -6.14 -4.93 -7.11
C VAL A 34 -6.02 -5.88 -8.30
N THR A 35 -5.33 -5.48 -9.37
CA THR A 35 -5.14 -6.29 -10.58
C THR A 35 -4.37 -7.57 -10.28
N PHE A 36 -3.31 -7.47 -9.49
CA PHE A 36 -2.52 -8.63 -9.04
C PHE A 36 -3.38 -9.67 -8.33
N HIS A 37 -4.24 -9.25 -7.39
CA HIS A 37 -5.13 -10.16 -6.68
C HIS A 37 -6.28 -10.67 -7.53
N ALA A 38 -6.83 -9.85 -8.42
CA ALA A 38 -7.90 -10.24 -9.34
C ALA A 38 -7.48 -11.35 -10.32
N ALA A 39 -6.19 -11.41 -10.68
CA ALA A 39 -5.65 -12.45 -11.56
C ALA A 39 -5.54 -13.84 -10.90
N SER A 40 -5.76 -13.95 -9.59
CA SER A 40 -5.65 -15.21 -8.85
C SER A 40 -6.86 -16.11 -9.10
N THR A 41 -6.65 -17.29 -9.69
CA THR A 41 -7.72 -18.24 -10.05
C THR A 41 -8.09 -19.23 -8.94
N THR A 42 -7.28 -19.32 -7.88
CA THR A 42 -7.45 -20.34 -6.81
C THR A 42 -7.77 -19.73 -5.45
N SER A 43 -7.11 -18.63 -5.08
CA SER A 43 -7.31 -17.95 -3.80
C SER A 43 -6.66 -16.57 -3.79
N ILE A 44 -7.34 -15.57 -3.25
CA ILE A 44 -6.81 -14.21 -3.08
C ILE A 44 -6.07 -14.16 -1.76
N ARG A 45 -4.74 -14.12 -1.75
CA ARG A 45 -3.96 -14.07 -0.49
C ARG A 45 -2.76 -13.16 -0.62
N CYS A 46 -2.46 -12.44 0.45
CA CYS A 46 -1.22 -11.68 0.53
C CYS A 46 -0.04 -12.66 0.66
N PRO A 47 1.00 -12.57 -0.20
CA PRO A 47 2.15 -13.46 -0.15
C PRO A 47 2.91 -13.45 1.19
N ILE A 48 2.94 -12.31 1.89
CA ILE A 48 3.50 -12.19 3.25
C ILE A 48 2.43 -12.50 4.31
N GLY A 49 1.24 -11.90 4.20
CA GLY A 49 0.18 -12.06 5.20
C GLY A 49 -0.29 -13.50 5.40
N SER A 50 -0.29 -14.30 4.34
CA SER A 50 -0.67 -15.73 4.44
C SER A 50 0.31 -16.58 5.24
N LEU A 51 1.56 -16.14 5.41
CA LEU A 51 2.56 -16.85 6.21
C LEU A 51 2.27 -16.78 7.71
N ILE A 52 1.47 -15.80 8.16
CA ILE A 52 1.05 -15.66 9.57
C ILE A 52 0.32 -16.93 10.03
N HIS A 53 -0.50 -17.52 9.16
CA HIS A 53 -1.30 -18.71 9.47
C HIS A 53 -0.49 -20.02 9.47
N GLN A 54 0.77 -19.97 9.04
CA GLN A 54 1.66 -21.12 9.00
C GLN A 54 2.62 -21.16 10.20
N LEU A 55 2.62 -20.11 11.03
CA LEU A 55 3.47 -20.03 12.21
C LEU A 55 2.95 -20.94 13.33
N ARG A 56 3.88 -21.64 13.95
CA ARG A 56 3.72 -22.24 15.28
C ARG A 56 4.05 -21.22 16.36
N ASP A 57 3.60 -21.47 17.59
CA ASP A 57 3.85 -20.56 18.72
C ASP A 57 5.34 -20.35 19.01
N ASP A 58 6.17 -21.36 18.70
CA ASP A 58 7.63 -21.37 18.90
C ASP A 58 8.44 -20.84 17.71
N ASP A 59 7.80 -20.43 16.60
CA ASP A 59 8.46 -19.94 15.38
C ASP A 59 8.97 -18.48 15.51
N VAL A 60 9.78 -18.19 16.54
CA VAL A 60 10.26 -16.85 16.87
C VAL A 60 11.01 -16.19 15.70
N ALA A 61 11.84 -16.95 14.97
CA ALA A 61 12.60 -16.42 13.84
C ALA A 61 11.69 -16.01 12.67
N ALA A 62 10.66 -16.79 12.37
CA ALA A 62 9.71 -16.48 11.32
C ALA A 62 8.81 -15.30 11.69
N ARG A 63 8.37 -15.21 12.96
CA ARG A 63 7.66 -14.03 13.48
C ARG A 63 8.49 -12.75 13.34
N ARG A 64 9.77 -12.79 13.72
CA ARG A 64 10.68 -11.64 13.53
C ARG A 64 10.82 -11.25 12.06
N ALA A 65 10.93 -12.22 11.16
CA ALA A 65 11.01 -11.96 9.73
C ALA A 65 9.74 -11.28 9.19
N LEU A 66 8.55 -11.71 9.62
CA LEU A 66 7.30 -11.05 9.22
C LEU A 66 7.20 -9.62 9.74
N VAL A 67 7.55 -9.39 11.01
CA VAL A 67 7.57 -8.05 11.61
C VAL A 67 8.51 -7.12 10.83
N ALA A 68 9.73 -7.57 10.56
CA ALA A 68 10.69 -6.80 9.78
C ALA A 68 10.21 -6.53 8.34
N GLY A 69 9.59 -7.53 7.70
CA GLY A 69 9.05 -7.40 6.35
C GLY A 69 7.93 -6.38 6.23
N PHE A 70 6.95 -6.43 7.13
CA PHE A 70 5.87 -5.46 7.16
C PHE A 70 6.36 -4.06 7.51
N ALA A 71 7.27 -3.93 8.48
CA ALA A 71 7.87 -2.65 8.81
C ALA A 71 8.60 -2.02 7.61
N ARG A 72 9.35 -2.82 6.85
CA ARG A 72 10.05 -2.34 5.64
C ARG A 72 9.07 -1.95 4.54
N TRP A 73 7.99 -2.70 4.35
CA TRP A 73 6.95 -2.33 3.39
C TRP A 73 6.28 -1.01 3.80
N GLU A 74 5.92 -0.84 5.06
CA GLU A 74 5.34 0.40 5.58
C GLU A 74 6.29 1.60 5.38
N GLN A 75 7.58 1.43 5.66
CA GLN A 75 8.61 2.46 5.44
C GLN A 75 8.74 2.85 3.96
N LEU A 76 8.65 1.89 3.03
CA LEU A 76 8.68 2.18 1.59
C LEU A 76 7.44 2.98 1.15
N LEU A 77 6.26 2.63 1.69
CA LEU A 77 5.04 3.39 1.45
C LEU A 77 5.16 4.81 2.00
N GLU A 78 5.59 4.95 3.25
CA GLU A 78 5.79 6.24 3.92
C GLU A 78 6.75 7.13 3.12
N ALA A 79 7.92 6.62 2.72
CA ALA A 79 8.89 7.39 1.95
C ALA A 79 8.33 7.87 0.60
N GLY A 80 7.50 7.06 -0.07
CA GLY A 80 6.82 7.51 -1.28
C GLY A 80 5.74 8.55 -1.02
N LEU A 81 4.97 8.40 0.05
CA LEU A 81 3.93 9.36 0.43
C LEU A 81 4.53 10.69 0.91
N GLN A 82 5.72 10.68 1.52
CA GLN A 82 6.47 11.89 1.83
C GLN A 82 6.84 12.66 0.55
N ARG A 83 7.32 11.97 -0.50
CA ARG A 83 7.56 12.61 -1.82
C ARG A 83 6.28 13.18 -2.44
N VAL A 84 5.16 12.47 -2.28
CA VAL A 84 3.85 12.96 -2.72
C VAL A 84 3.45 14.21 -1.95
N ASP A 85 3.70 14.26 -0.64
CA ASP A 85 3.42 15.43 0.21
C ASP A 85 4.30 16.64 -0.14
N GLU A 86 5.59 16.42 -0.38
CA GLU A 86 6.54 17.46 -0.82
C GLU A 86 6.09 18.18 -2.10
N SER A 87 5.35 17.49 -2.97
CA SER A 87 4.75 18.07 -4.19
C SER A 87 3.34 18.64 -4.00
N GLY A 88 2.80 18.63 -2.78
CA GLY A 88 1.46 19.10 -2.44
C GLY A 88 0.34 18.10 -2.79
N GLY A 89 0.68 16.82 -2.94
CA GLY A 89 -0.25 15.76 -3.33
C GLY A 89 -1.11 15.22 -2.18
N LEU A 90 -0.76 15.48 -0.92
CA LEU A 90 -1.62 15.13 0.22
C LEU A 90 -2.51 16.30 0.62
N LYS A 91 -3.68 16.01 1.20
CA LYS A 91 -4.51 17.04 1.83
C LYS A 91 -3.77 17.64 3.02
N LYS A 92 -4.01 18.93 3.26
CA LYS A 92 -3.40 19.66 4.38
C LYS A 92 -3.66 18.95 5.71
N GLY A 93 -2.59 18.65 6.45
CA GLY A 93 -2.65 18.02 7.77
C GLY A 93 -2.69 16.48 7.74
N THR A 94 -2.63 15.87 6.55
CA THR A 94 -2.41 14.43 6.44
C THR A 94 -0.96 14.10 6.83
N ASP A 95 -0.78 13.19 7.77
CA ASP A 95 0.53 12.63 8.13
C ASP A 95 0.86 11.42 7.23
N ALA A 96 2.03 11.44 6.59
CA ALA A 96 2.44 10.41 5.62
C ALA A 96 2.64 9.04 6.28
N GLY A 97 3.18 8.99 7.50
CA GLY A 97 3.37 7.76 8.26
C GLY A 97 2.02 7.11 8.60
N THR A 98 1.09 7.88 9.16
CA THR A 98 -0.28 7.44 9.45
C THR A 98 -0.98 6.93 8.20
N LEU A 99 -0.82 7.60 7.06
CA LEU A 99 -1.39 7.17 5.79
C LEU A 99 -0.77 5.85 5.30
N ALA A 100 0.55 5.68 5.45
CA ALA A 100 1.25 4.44 5.09
C ALA A 100 0.74 3.24 5.91
N SER A 101 0.66 3.38 7.23
CA SER A 101 0.11 2.33 8.11
C SER A 101 -1.35 2.04 7.77
N ALA A 102 -2.16 3.06 7.49
CA ALA A 102 -3.57 2.91 7.12
C ALA A 102 -3.74 2.16 5.78
N LEU A 103 -2.92 2.47 4.77
CA LEU A 103 -2.93 1.77 3.49
C LEU A 103 -2.50 0.31 3.64
N LEU A 104 -1.44 0.04 4.41
CA LEU A 104 -1.00 -1.33 4.65
C LEU A 104 -2.08 -2.14 5.38
N ALA A 105 -2.71 -1.57 6.40
CA ALA A 105 -3.83 -2.21 7.10
C ALA A 105 -5.04 -2.44 6.18
N ALA A 106 -5.43 -1.44 5.39
CA ALA A 106 -6.51 -1.54 4.41
C ALA A 106 -6.23 -2.61 3.34
N TYR A 107 -4.98 -2.71 2.89
CA TYR A 107 -4.54 -3.77 1.99
C TYR A 107 -4.73 -5.15 2.64
N GLN A 108 -4.21 -5.38 3.84
CA GLN A 108 -4.26 -6.69 4.49
C GLN A 108 -5.72 -7.12 4.80
N GLY A 109 -6.51 -6.22 5.37
CA GLY A 109 -7.93 -6.48 5.65
C GLY A 109 -8.75 -6.64 4.37
N GLY A 110 -8.48 -5.83 3.34
CA GLY A 110 -9.13 -5.92 2.05
C GLY A 110 -8.85 -7.24 1.33
N VAL A 111 -7.60 -7.72 1.35
CA VAL A 111 -7.22 -9.03 0.82
C VAL A 111 -7.90 -10.16 1.58
N LEU A 112 -7.94 -10.08 2.92
CA LEU A 112 -8.64 -11.06 3.76
C LEU A 112 -10.11 -11.18 3.38
N LEU A 113 -10.83 -10.06 3.31
CA LEU A 113 -12.25 -10.06 2.95
C LEU A 113 -12.46 -10.53 1.51
N SER A 114 -11.59 -10.11 0.59
CA SER A 114 -11.66 -10.55 -0.81
C SER A 114 -11.50 -12.06 -0.95
N ASN A 115 -10.64 -12.67 -0.13
CA ASN A 115 -10.48 -14.12 -0.10
C ASN A 115 -11.74 -14.85 0.37
N VAL A 116 -12.38 -14.34 1.42
CA VAL A 116 -13.59 -14.95 1.98
C VAL A 116 -14.76 -14.86 1.00
N THR A 117 -14.87 -13.75 0.26
CA THR A 117 -15.97 -13.55 -0.69
C THR A 117 -15.69 -14.08 -2.08
N GLY A 118 -14.43 -14.39 -2.43
CA GLY A 118 -14.03 -14.73 -3.79
C GLY A 118 -14.14 -13.57 -4.78
N ASP A 119 -14.15 -12.33 -4.28
CA ASP A 119 -14.30 -11.10 -5.07
C ASP A 119 -13.27 -10.08 -4.59
N VAL A 120 -12.52 -9.46 -5.51
CA VAL A 120 -11.49 -8.45 -5.20
C VAL A 120 -12.07 -7.08 -4.78
N ALA A 121 -13.38 -6.89 -4.91
CA ALA A 121 -14.03 -5.62 -4.61
C ALA A 121 -13.78 -5.07 -3.19
N PRO A 122 -13.72 -5.87 -2.11
CA PRO A 122 -13.36 -5.38 -0.78
C PRO A 122 -11.98 -4.71 -0.74
N LEU A 123 -10.95 -5.30 -1.36
CA LEU A 123 -9.62 -4.70 -1.46
C LEU A 123 -9.66 -3.36 -2.19
N ARG A 124 -10.32 -3.32 -3.35
CA ARG A 124 -10.45 -2.10 -4.15
C ARG A 124 -11.09 -0.97 -3.35
N ARG A 125 -12.21 -1.26 -2.66
CA ARG A 125 -12.94 -0.25 -1.87
C ARG A 125 -12.11 0.22 -0.67
N ALA A 126 -11.42 -0.68 0.02
CA ALA A 126 -10.60 -0.34 1.18
C ALA A 126 -9.46 0.60 0.80
N LEU A 127 -8.67 0.26 -0.23
CA LEU A 127 -7.60 1.13 -0.73
C LEU A 127 -8.15 2.48 -1.19
N ARG A 128 -9.22 2.45 -2.00
CA ARG A 128 -9.82 3.67 -2.54
C ARG A 128 -10.31 4.62 -1.46
N GLY A 129 -10.97 4.09 -0.43
CA GLY A 129 -11.47 4.89 0.70
C GLY A 129 -10.35 5.60 1.46
N VAL A 130 -9.21 4.94 1.67
CA VAL A 130 -8.05 5.55 2.33
C VAL A 130 -7.44 6.66 1.46
N VAL A 131 -7.18 6.40 0.18
CA VAL A 131 -6.54 7.40 -0.69
C VAL A 131 -7.44 8.59 -1.00
N ASP A 132 -8.75 8.38 -1.22
CA ASP A 132 -9.69 9.48 -1.48
C ASP A 132 -9.85 10.39 -0.24
N ALA A 133 -9.69 9.83 0.97
CA ALA A 133 -9.72 10.59 2.21
C ALA A 133 -8.46 11.46 2.37
N ALA A 134 -7.30 11.02 1.88
CA ALA A 134 -6.01 11.60 2.23
C ALA A 134 -5.31 12.38 1.11
N LEU A 135 -5.53 12.02 -0.17
CA LEU A 135 -4.89 12.67 -1.31
C LEU A 135 -5.63 13.95 -1.71
N ALA A 136 -4.87 14.98 -2.08
CA ALA A 136 -5.43 16.13 -2.76
C ALA A 136 -6.02 15.69 -4.10
N GLY A 137 -7.21 16.22 -4.44
CA GLY A 137 -7.73 16.06 -5.80
C GLY A 137 -6.77 16.71 -6.81
N PRO A 138 -6.86 16.38 -8.11
CA PRO A 138 -6.07 17.08 -9.12
C PRO A 138 -6.25 18.60 -8.98
N PRO A 139 -5.19 19.41 -9.13
CA PRO A 139 -5.28 20.86 -8.97
C PRO A 139 -6.39 21.40 -9.87
N ARG A 140 -7.25 22.27 -9.33
CA ARG A 140 -8.37 22.82 -10.10
C ARG A 140 -7.80 23.64 -11.26
N PRO A 141 -8.36 23.54 -12.48
CA PRO A 141 -7.94 24.39 -13.59
C PRO A 141 -8.06 25.88 -13.20
N GLY A 142 -6.94 26.53 -12.87
CA GLY A 142 -6.90 27.93 -12.43
C GLY A 142 -5.91 28.25 -11.30
N GLU A 143 -5.62 27.31 -10.38
CA GLU A 143 -4.67 27.53 -9.28
C GLU A 143 -3.21 27.58 -9.77
N ALA A 144 -2.85 26.71 -10.71
CA ALA A 144 -1.53 26.67 -11.34
C ALA A 144 -1.19 27.96 -12.13
N ARG A 145 -2.20 28.76 -12.54
CA ARG A 145 -2.00 30.02 -13.25
C ARG A 145 -1.70 31.18 -12.31
N ARG A 146 -2.30 31.20 -11.11
CA ARG A 146 -2.07 32.23 -10.10
C ARG A 146 -0.68 32.13 -9.45
N ALA A 147 -0.19 30.90 -9.23
CA ALA A 147 1.14 30.69 -8.65
C ALA A 147 2.32 31.09 -9.56
N ARG A 148 2.11 31.22 -10.88
CA ARG A 148 3.15 31.72 -11.83
C ARG A 148 3.08 33.23 -12.07
N SER A 149 2.13 33.90 -11.42
CA SER A 149 1.88 35.35 -11.57
C SER A 149 2.32 36.15 -10.34
N ALA A 150 2.86 35.47 -9.33
CA ALA A 150 3.33 36.02 -8.07
C ALA A 150 4.83 35.71 -7.93
#